data_AF-A0A3S5XZY2-F1
#
_entry.id   AF-A0A3S5XZY2-F1
#
_cell.length_a   1.000
_cell.length_b   1.000
_cell.length_c   1.000
_cell.angle_alpha   90.00
_cell.angle_beta   90.00
_cell.angle_gamma   90.00
#
_symmetry.space_group_name_H-M   'P 1'
#
loop_
_entity.id
_entity.type
_entity.pdbx_description
1 polymer ?
#
loop_
_entity_poly.entity_id
_entity_poly.type
_entity_poly.pdbx_seq_one_letter_code
_entity_poly.pdbx_strand_id
1 'polypeptide(L)'
;MAKIDQKSNKVIFTNAEYAKAWENCPIIQNRDRKDFRLCYICKYPMEFKINENMSDDETAWVIDLINIKKPVLEIENYIGVHANCVENRTKKNATKLIKRIKMVGWMAPE
;
A
#
# COMPACT_ATOMS: atom_id res chain seq x y z
N MET A 1 1.76 13.01 10.75
CA MET A 1 2.97 13.13 9.94
C MET A 1 3.95 12.10 10.43
N ALA A 2 4.34 11.22 9.51
CA ALA A 2 5.31 10.17 9.73
C ALA A 2 6.60 10.78 10.29
N LYS A 3 7.17 10.11 11.29
CA LYS A 3 8.40 10.56 11.95
C LYS A 3 9.48 9.55 11.67
N ILE A 4 10.70 10.02 11.47
CA ILE A 4 11.87 9.14 11.47
C ILE A 4 12.26 8.95 12.93
N ASP A 5 12.21 7.71 13.40
CA ASP A 5 12.85 7.36 14.67
C ASP A 5 14.36 7.34 14.46
N GLN A 6 15.05 8.32 15.05
CA GLN A 6 16.49 8.48 14.91
C GLN A 6 17.29 7.33 15.53
N LYS A 7 16.71 6.54 16.44
CA LYS A 7 17.41 5.41 17.06
C LYS A 7 17.40 4.17 16.18
N SER A 8 16.26 3.87 15.56
CA SER A 8 16.12 2.69 14.68
C SER A 8 16.30 3.02 13.20
N ASN A 9 16.40 4.30 12.85
CA ASN A 9 16.36 4.82 11.48
C ASN A 9 15.14 4.33 10.68
N LYS A 10 14.03 4.07 11.37
CA LYS A 10 12.76 3.60 10.78
C LYS A 10 11.78 4.75 10.66
N VAL A 11 10.95 4.70 9.63
CA VAL A 11 9.80 5.58 9.50
C VAL A 11 8.66 5.01 10.34
N ILE A 12 8.17 5.79 11.29
CA ILE A 12 7.01 5.47 12.11
C ILE A 12 5.81 6.22 11.54
N PHE A 13 4.80 5.47 11.13
CA PHE A 13 3.54 5.98 10.62
C PHE A 13 2.48 5.97 11.72
N THR A 14 1.60 6.96 11.68
CA THR A 14 0.42 7.04 12.56
C THR A 14 -0.71 6.16 12.02
N ASN A 15 -1.66 5.76 12.87
CA ASN A 15 -2.84 4.98 12.45
C ASN A 15 -3.63 5.68 11.33
N ALA A 16 -3.70 7.02 11.34
CA ALA A 16 -4.33 7.80 10.28
C ALA A 16 -3.62 7.62 8.93
N GLU A 17 -2.28 7.54 8.94
CA GLU A 17 -1.48 7.32 7.72
C GLU A 17 -1.65 5.90 7.18
N TYR A 18 -1.71 4.89 8.06
CA TYR A 18 -2.07 3.52 7.65
C TYR A 18 -3.46 3.45 7.04
N ALA A 19 -4.46 4.04 7.69
CA ALA A 19 -5.84 4.06 7.19
C ALA A 19 -5.92 4.74 5.82
N LYS A 20 -5.23 5.87 5.65
CA LYS A 20 -5.28 6.61 4.38
C LYS A 20 -4.50 5.92 3.26
N ALA A 21 -3.35 5.31 3.58
CA ALA A 21 -2.62 4.48 2.62
C ALA A 21 -3.49 3.33 2.11
N TRP A 22 -4.28 2.70 2.99
CA TRP A 22 -5.24 1.66 2.64
C TRP A 22 -6.37 2.17 1.75
N GLU A 23 -6.95 3.34 2.06
CA GLU A 23 -7.96 3.99 1.20
C GLU A 23 -7.42 4.32 -0.19
N ASN A 24 -6.12 4.64 -0.29
CA ASN A 24 -5.46 4.91 -1.56
C ASN A 24 -5.25 3.65 -2.41
N CYS A 25 -5.38 2.45 -1.86
CA CYS A 25 -5.31 1.20 -2.62
C CYS A 25 -6.54 1.00 -3.51
N PRO A 26 -6.38 0.40 -4.71
CA PRO A 26 -7.50 -0.07 -5.52
C PRO A 26 -8.37 -1.08 -4.75
N ILE A 27 -9.68 -1.08 -5.06
CA ILE A 27 -10.66 -2.00 -4.48
C ILE A 27 -10.76 -3.30 -5.29
N ILE A 28 -11.20 -4.35 -4.62
CA ILE A 28 -11.63 -5.61 -5.23
C ILE A 28 -13.16 -5.65 -5.14
N GLN A 29 -13.85 -5.86 -6.25
CA GLN A 29 -15.30 -5.67 -6.30
C GLN A 29 -16.09 -6.79 -5.62
N ASN A 30 -15.59 -8.02 -5.66
CA ASN A 30 -16.23 -9.21 -5.09
C ASN A 30 -15.74 -9.56 -3.68
N ARG A 31 -15.14 -8.62 -2.95
CA ARG A 31 -14.65 -8.80 -1.56
C ARG A 31 -15.01 -7.58 -0.71
N ASP A 32 -15.06 -7.72 0.62
CA ASP A 32 -15.30 -6.57 1.51
C ASP A 32 -14.14 -5.57 1.41
N ARG A 33 -14.47 -4.30 1.14
CA ARG A 33 -13.50 -3.21 0.92
C ARG A 33 -12.81 -2.76 2.21
N LYS A 34 -13.38 -3.11 3.37
CA LYS A 34 -12.78 -2.87 4.68
C LYS A 34 -11.62 -3.84 4.90
N ASP A 35 -11.86 -5.11 4.56
CA ASP A 35 -10.93 -6.20 4.86
C ASP A 35 -9.94 -6.45 3.73
N PHE A 36 -10.31 -6.13 2.48
CA PHE A 36 -9.49 -6.43 1.31
C PHE A 36 -9.25 -5.22 0.41
N ARG A 37 -8.01 -5.11 -0.07
CA ARG A 37 -7.59 -4.19 -1.15
C ARG A 37 -6.70 -4.90 -2.15
N LEU A 38 -6.46 -4.27 -3.29
CA LEU A 38 -5.61 -4.81 -4.33
C LEU A 38 -4.21 -4.20 -4.25
N CYS A 39 -3.16 -5.02 -4.23
CA CYS A 39 -1.80 -4.54 -4.45
C CYS A 39 -1.66 -4.03 -5.89
N TYR A 40 -1.27 -2.78 -6.10
CA TYR A 40 -1.19 -2.22 -7.46
C TYR A 40 -0.04 -2.80 -8.30
N ILE A 41 0.95 -3.44 -7.66
CA ILE A 41 2.12 -4.03 -8.32
C ILE A 41 1.77 -5.41 -8.88
N CYS A 42 1.43 -6.36 -8.02
CA CYS A 42 1.14 -7.75 -8.43
C CYS A 42 -0.32 -7.99 -8.82
N LYS A 43 -1.25 -7.09 -8.46
CA LYS A 43 -2.71 -7.23 -8.64
C LYS A 43 -3.30 -8.45 -7.91
N TYR A 44 -2.71 -8.82 -6.78
CA TYR A 44 -3.30 -9.79 -5.85
C TYR A 44 -3.94 -9.08 -4.64
N PRO A 45 -4.92 -9.74 -3.98
CA PRO A 45 -5.52 -9.22 -2.76
C PRO A 45 -4.52 -9.07 -1.62
N MET A 46 -4.66 -7.97 -0.88
CA MET A 46 -4.05 -7.70 0.42
C MET A 46 -5.16 -7.74 1.46
N GLU A 47 -4.86 -8.25 2.64
CA GLU A 47 -5.76 -8.25 3.80
C GLU A 47 -5.41 -7.10 4.75
N PHE A 48 -6.42 -6.45 5.34
CA PHE A 48 -6.23 -5.42 6.36
C PHE A 48 -5.82 -6.06 7.69
N LYS A 49 -4.58 -6.51 7.77
CA LYS A 49 -3.91 -6.92 9.00
C LYS A 49 -2.88 -5.87 9.37
N ILE A 50 -3.04 -5.23 10.51
CA ILE A 50 -1.97 -4.40 11.08
C ILE A 50 -0.92 -5.39 11.58
N ASN A 51 0.14 -5.59 10.81
CA ASN A 51 1.23 -6.49 11.19
C ASN A 51 2.06 -5.83 12.30
N GLU A 52 1.60 -5.95 13.56
CA GLU A 52 2.31 -5.39 14.71
C GLU A 52 3.66 -6.09 14.97
N ASN A 53 3.92 -7.25 14.35
CA ASN A 53 5.05 -8.11 14.70
C ASN A 53 5.97 -8.54 13.53
N MET A 54 5.93 -7.90 12.36
CA MET A 54 6.84 -8.21 11.23
C MET A 54 6.93 -9.71 10.95
N SER A 55 5.80 -10.43 10.95
CA SER A 55 5.76 -11.83 10.57
C SER A 55 6.16 -12.01 9.09
N ASP A 56 6.73 -13.16 8.74
CA ASP A 56 7.01 -13.62 7.36
C ASP A 56 5.72 -13.87 6.54
N ASP A 57 4.65 -13.14 6.84
CA ASP A 57 3.37 -13.26 6.16
C ASP A 57 3.48 -12.62 4.77
N GLU A 58 3.46 -13.45 3.74
CA GLU A 58 3.50 -13.03 2.33
C GLU A 58 2.30 -12.14 1.94
N THR A 59 1.23 -12.14 2.74
CA THR A 59 0.07 -11.27 2.59
C THR A 59 0.21 -9.92 3.33
N ALA A 60 1.28 -9.75 4.13
CA ALA A 60 1.56 -8.51 4.82
C ALA A 60 1.82 -7.38 3.82
N TRP A 61 1.31 -6.21 4.16
CA TRP A 61 1.49 -5.00 3.37
C TRP A 61 2.19 -3.92 4.18
N VAL A 62 2.86 -3.03 3.46
CA VAL A 62 3.60 -1.88 3.99
C VAL A 62 3.16 -0.60 3.27
N ILE A 63 3.47 0.54 3.86
CA ILE A 63 3.29 1.83 3.21
C ILE A 63 4.46 2.06 2.23
N ASP A 64 4.12 2.40 0.99
CA ASP A 64 5.05 2.84 -0.05
C ASP A 64 4.61 4.21 -0.60
N LEU A 65 5.50 4.91 -1.32
CA LEU A 65 5.23 6.22 -1.90
C LEU A 65 4.71 6.09 -3.34
N ILE A 66 3.53 6.61 -3.64
CA ILE A 66 2.96 6.66 -5.00
C ILE A 66 3.97 7.31 -5.97
N ASN A 67 4.64 8.38 -5.56
CA ASN A 67 5.64 9.09 -6.34
C ASN A 67 6.97 9.25 -5.59
N ILE A 68 7.85 8.25 -5.70
CA ILE A 68 9.21 8.28 -5.11
C ILE A 68 10.09 9.37 -5.75
N LYS A 69 9.79 9.83 -6.98
CA LYS A 69 10.53 10.96 -7.58
C LYS A 69 10.33 12.27 -6.81
N LYS A 70 9.24 12.39 -6.06
CA LYS A 70 8.95 13.50 -5.14
C LYS A 70 8.66 12.88 -3.77
N PRO A 71 9.70 12.53 -2.99
CA PRO A 71 9.57 11.71 -1.78
C PRO A 71 9.02 12.51 -0.60
N VAL A 72 7.92 13.23 -0.81
CA VAL A 72 7.22 13.99 0.21
C VAL A 72 6.44 13.00 1.05
N LEU A 73 6.69 13.03 2.37
CA LEU A 73 6.05 12.20 3.38
C LEU A 73 4.68 12.79 3.75
N GLU A 74 3.79 12.79 2.77
CA GLU A 74 2.42 13.29 2.85
C GLU A 74 1.42 12.17 2.61
N ILE A 75 0.26 12.30 3.24
CA ILE A 75 -0.73 11.24 3.34
C ILE A 75 -1.34 10.88 1.97
N GLU A 76 -1.40 11.85 1.05
CA GLU A 76 -1.83 11.70 -0.34
C GLU A 76 -0.82 10.93 -1.20
N ASN A 77 0.44 10.87 -0.76
CA ASN A 77 1.50 10.16 -1.47
C ASN A 77 1.69 8.73 -0.95
N TYR A 78 0.94 8.28 0.05
CA TYR A 78 1.04 6.94 0.62
C TYR A 78 0.10 5.94 -0.06
N ILE A 79 0.55 4.70 -0.21
CA ILE A 79 -0.27 3.59 -0.68
C ILE A 79 0.19 2.28 -0.03
N GLY A 80 -0.74 1.37 0.25
CA GLY A 80 -0.44 0.02 0.70
C GLY A 80 0.05 -0.88 -0.45
N VAL A 81 1.08 -1.68 -0.18
CA VAL A 81 1.68 -2.63 -1.12
C VAL A 81 2.12 -3.87 -0.34
N HIS A 82 1.98 -5.08 -0.90
CA HIS A 82 2.62 -6.27 -0.33
C HIS A 82 4.10 -6.03 -0.04
N ALA A 83 4.60 -6.45 1.12
CA ALA A 83 5.97 -6.19 1.55
C ALA A 83 7.01 -6.68 0.53
N ASN A 84 6.82 -7.89 -0.01
CA ASN A 84 7.67 -8.49 -1.04
C ASN A 84 7.53 -7.86 -2.44
N CYS A 85 6.52 -7.03 -2.68
CA CYS A 85 6.29 -6.43 -3.99
C CYS A 85 7.01 -5.09 -4.17
N VAL A 86 7.47 -4.45 -3.10
CA VAL A 86 8.08 -3.11 -3.15
C VAL A 86 9.29 -3.07 -4.10
N GLU A 87 10.15 -4.09 -4.04
CA GLU A 87 11.34 -4.21 -4.92
C GLU A 87 10.97 -4.43 -6.39
N ASN A 88 9.79 -4.99 -6.67
CA ASN A 88 9.30 -5.30 -8.01
C ASN A 88 8.62 -4.10 -8.69
N ARG A 89 8.70 -2.91 -8.07
CA ARG A 89 8.16 -1.66 -8.61
C ARG A 89 8.85 -1.28 -9.93
N THR A 90 8.08 -1.24 -11.01
CA THR A 90 8.60 -0.88 -12.34
C THR A 90 8.68 0.63 -12.61
N LYS A 91 7.96 1.46 -11.85
CA LYS A 91 7.89 2.92 -12.06
C LYS A 91 8.10 3.70 -10.75
N LYS A 92 9.02 4.66 -10.77
CA LYS A 92 9.25 5.59 -9.64
C LYS A 92 8.05 6.51 -9.36
N ASN A 93 7.20 6.77 -10.35
CA ASN A 93 5.92 7.46 -10.20
C ASN A 93 4.81 6.55 -10.75
N ALA A 94 3.96 6.06 -9.85
CA ALA A 94 2.89 5.11 -10.16
C ALA A 94 1.50 5.76 -10.30
N THR A 95 1.37 7.10 -10.19
CA THR A 95 0.07 7.79 -10.15
C THR A 95 -0.84 7.40 -11.32
N LYS A 96 -0.32 7.41 -12.56
CA LYS A 96 -1.11 7.06 -13.75
C LYS A 96 -1.50 5.57 -13.78
N LEU A 97 -0.61 4.69 -13.33
CA LEU A 97 -0.85 3.25 -13.26
C LEU A 97 -1.94 2.94 -12.24
N ILE A 98 -1.83 3.47 -11.02
CA ILE A 98 -2.82 3.30 -9.95
C ILE A 98 -4.19 3.84 -10.39
N LYS A 99 -4.23 5.02 -11.02
CA LYS A 99 -5.47 5.57 -11.58
C LYS A 99 -6.12 4.59 -12.57
N ARG A 100 -5.33 4.01 -13.49
CA ARG A 100 -5.83 3.01 -14.45
C ARG A 100 -6.37 1.78 -13.74
N ILE A 101 -5.62 1.21 -12.79
CA ILE A 101 -6.01 0.01 -12.04
C ILE A 101 -7.34 0.24 -11.30
N LYS A 102 -7.52 1.40 -10.65
CA LYS A 102 -8.77 1.76 -9.97
C LYS A 102 -10.00 1.80 -10.88
N MET A 103 -9.82 2.11 -12.17
CA MET A 103 -10.93 2.17 -13.14
C MET A 103 -11.35 0.80 -13.69
N VAL A 104 -10.48 -0.21 -13.63
CA VAL A 104 -10.74 -1.51 -14.29
C VAL A 104 -11.77 -2.38 -13.55
N GLY A 105 -11.98 -2.17 -12.25
CA GLY A 105 -12.94 -2.97 -11.49
C GLY A 105 -12.49 -4.41 -11.27
N TRP A 106 -11.37 -4.60 -10.59
CA TRP A 106 -10.76 -5.92 -10.35
C TRP A 106 -11.65 -6.84 -9.50
N MET A 107 -11.62 -8.13 -9.83
CA MET A 107 -12.19 -9.21 -9.04
C MET A 107 -11.05 -10.15 -8.63
N ALA A 108 -11.10 -10.66 -7.40
CA ALA A 108 -10.21 -11.73 -6.99
C ALA A 108 -10.64 -13.04 -7.67
N PRO A 109 -9.70 -13.95 -8.00
CA PRO A 109 -10.03 -15.31 -8.38
C PRO A 109 -10.94 -15.96 -7.31
N GLU A 110 -11.86 -16.81 -7.75
CA GLU A 110 -12.72 -17.63 -6.88
C GLU A 110 -11.90 -18.73 -6.18
#